data_AF-U7NKU5-F1
#
_entry.id   AF-U7NKU5-F1
#
_cell.length_a   1.000
_cell.length_b   1.000
_cell.length_c   1.000
_cell.angle_alpha   90.00
_cell.angle_beta   90.00
_cell.angle_gamma   90.00
#
_symmetry.space_group_name_H-M   'P 1'
#
loop_
_entity.id
_entity.type
_entity.pdbx_description
1 polymer ?
#
loop_
_entity_poly.entity_id
_entity_poly.type
_entity_poly.pdbx_seq_one_letter_code
_entity_poly.pdbx_strand_id
1 'polypeptide(L)'
;LNDHETLRADQALQTATGEEAILAGKSTLCRMEQRVDRQAVVKAHELMWHHFIEQHDAPPKEIVLDFDGTDVPVHGDQPGKFFNAYYDHHCYFPLYVFCGRHLLVSYLRTSNRSDSRHSWAILALLVKFIRQYWTNTRIVFRGDSGFYRPRLLSWCDRNNVDYLVGLSKNSRLLKEVDVPSMLVRKAHNELGEKVSATYRFQYQARTWKHPRWVIA
;
A
#
# COMPACT_ATOMS: atom_id res chain seq x y z
N LEU A 1 8.90 -8.07 -23.42
CA LEU A 1 9.88 -9.15 -23.15
C LEU A 1 10.98 -9.12 -24.21
N ASN A 2 11.87 -8.13 -24.15
CA ASN A 2 12.90 -7.95 -25.19
C ASN A 2 14.24 -8.54 -24.75
N ASP A 3 14.56 -8.46 -23.47
CA ASP A 3 15.87 -8.86 -22.95
C ASP A 3 15.93 -10.32 -22.48
N HIS A 4 14.78 -11.00 -22.43
CA HIS A 4 14.66 -12.36 -21.91
C HIS A 4 15.40 -13.44 -22.72
N GLU A 5 15.71 -13.19 -23.98
CA GLU A 5 16.58 -14.12 -24.73
C GLU A 5 18.03 -14.07 -24.25
N THR A 6 18.47 -12.95 -23.68
CA THR A 6 19.80 -12.84 -23.05
C THR A 6 19.74 -13.25 -21.59
N LEU A 7 18.75 -12.73 -20.84
CA LEU A 7 18.62 -13.00 -19.39
C LEU A 7 18.40 -14.47 -19.04
N ARG A 8 17.89 -15.30 -19.97
CA ARG A 8 17.70 -16.73 -19.71
C ARG A 8 18.99 -17.53 -19.51
N ALA A 9 20.13 -16.99 -19.93
CA ALA A 9 21.45 -17.57 -19.72
C ALA A 9 22.23 -16.84 -18.61
N ASP A 10 21.60 -15.89 -17.92
CA ASP A 10 22.22 -15.14 -16.83
C ASP A 10 22.40 -16.05 -15.59
N GLN A 11 23.64 -16.15 -15.13
CA GLN A 11 24.02 -17.03 -14.02
C GLN A 11 23.42 -16.58 -12.68
N ALA A 12 23.19 -15.28 -12.48
CA ALA A 12 22.58 -14.77 -11.27
C ALA A 12 21.09 -15.14 -11.21
N LEU A 13 20.37 -15.04 -12.34
CA LEU A 13 18.98 -15.48 -12.42
C LEU A 13 18.84 -16.99 -12.26
N GLN A 14 19.70 -17.78 -12.91
CA GLN A 14 19.78 -19.24 -12.76
C GLN A 14 19.97 -19.65 -11.29
N THR A 15 20.95 -19.04 -10.63
CA THR A 15 21.23 -19.25 -9.20
C THR A 15 20.04 -18.86 -8.33
N ALA A 16 19.41 -17.71 -8.60
CA ALA A 16 18.25 -17.23 -7.85
C ALA A 16 17.02 -18.14 -7.97
N THR A 17 16.88 -18.86 -9.10
CA THR A 17 15.81 -19.85 -9.30
C THR A 17 16.21 -21.27 -8.88
N GLY A 18 17.45 -21.50 -8.47
CA GLY A 18 17.97 -22.84 -8.17
C GLY A 18 18.09 -23.74 -9.40
N GLU A 19 18.26 -23.17 -10.58
CA GLU A 19 18.32 -23.88 -11.86
C GLU A 19 19.72 -23.78 -12.46
N GLU A 20 20.31 -24.91 -12.83
CA GLU A 20 21.62 -24.96 -13.50
C GLU A 20 21.49 -24.88 -15.04
N ALA A 21 20.28 -25.03 -15.57
CA ALA A 21 19.99 -25.02 -17.00
C ALA A 21 19.57 -23.64 -17.52
N ILE A 22 19.56 -23.46 -18.84
CA ILE A 22 19.03 -22.25 -19.48
C ILE A 22 17.55 -22.08 -19.11
N LEU A 23 17.19 -20.90 -18.61
CA LEU A 23 15.83 -20.58 -18.17
C LEU A 23 14.85 -20.43 -19.34
N ALA A 24 13.58 -20.24 -18.99
CA ALA A 24 12.51 -19.97 -19.94
C ALA A 24 12.81 -18.74 -20.82
N GLY A 25 12.80 -18.94 -22.14
CA GLY A 25 12.94 -17.86 -23.12
C GLY A 25 11.65 -17.06 -23.33
N LYS A 26 11.72 -16.05 -24.20
CA LYS A 26 10.62 -15.11 -24.48
C LYS A 26 9.33 -15.82 -24.85
N SER A 27 9.40 -16.80 -25.75
CA SER A 27 8.23 -17.54 -26.25
C SER A 27 7.50 -18.30 -25.14
N THR A 28 8.23 -18.82 -24.14
CA THR A 28 7.63 -19.54 -23.01
C THR A 28 6.92 -18.56 -22.07
N LEU A 29 7.55 -17.42 -21.77
CA LEU A 29 6.96 -16.38 -20.93
C LEU A 29 5.71 -15.75 -21.58
N CYS A 30 5.74 -15.45 -22.88
CA CYS A 30 4.56 -14.95 -23.58
C CYS A 30 3.38 -15.94 -23.50
N ARG A 31 3.63 -17.25 -23.67
CA ARG A 31 2.56 -18.26 -23.53
C ARG A 31 2.05 -18.37 -22.09
N MET A 32 2.92 -18.19 -21.10
CA MET A 32 2.53 -18.16 -19.69
C MET A 32 1.64 -16.95 -19.42
N GLU A 33 2.05 -15.74 -19.78
CA GLU A 33 1.28 -14.50 -19.62
C GLU A 33 -0.13 -14.62 -20.22
N GLN A 34 -0.26 -15.24 -21.40
CA GLN A 34 -1.55 -15.44 -22.08
C GLN A 34 -2.45 -16.50 -21.42
N ARG A 35 -1.89 -17.38 -20.59
CA ARG A 35 -2.63 -18.44 -19.87
C ARG A 35 -2.92 -18.10 -18.41
N VAL A 36 -2.29 -17.06 -17.87
CA VAL A 36 -2.52 -16.63 -16.48
C VAL A 36 -3.93 -16.10 -16.37
N ASP A 37 -4.73 -16.81 -15.56
CA ASP A 37 -6.07 -16.39 -15.20
C ASP A 37 -6.09 -15.75 -13.79
N ARG A 38 -7.28 -15.33 -13.37
CA ARG A 38 -7.49 -14.75 -12.04
C ARG A 38 -7.07 -15.69 -10.91
N GLN A 39 -7.28 -17.00 -11.05
CA GLN A 39 -6.96 -17.95 -10.00
C GLN A 39 -5.45 -18.11 -9.84
N ALA A 40 -4.70 -18.14 -10.94
CA ALA A 40 -3.25 -18.12 -10.92
C ALA A 40 -2.70 -16.87 -10.23
N VAL A 41 -3.28 -15.69 -10.49
CA VAL A 41 -2.89 -14.44 -9.81
C VAL A 41 -3.17 -14.49 -8.30
N VAL A 42 -4.31 -15.06 -7.87
CA VAL A 42 -4.61 -15.23 -6.44
C VAL A 42 -3.60 -16.17 -5.79
N LYS A 43 -3.31 -17.33 -6.41
CA LYS A 43 -2.31 -18.27 -5.91
C LYS A 43 -0.90 -17.66 -5.84
N ALA A 44 -0.53 -16.82 -6.80
CA ALA A 44 0.74 -16.11 -6.78
C ALA A 44 0.83 -15.17 -5.56
N HIS A 45 -0.25 -14.45 -5.23
CA HIS A 45 -0.32 -13.64 -4.01
C HIS A 45 -0.25 -14.48 -2.74
N GLU A 46 -0.98 -15.60 -2.68
CA GLU A 46 -0.93 -16.53 -1.54
C GLU A 46 0.50 -17.04 -1.30
N LEU A 47 1.25 -17.38 -2.36
CA LEU A 47 2.66 -17.77 -2.27
C LEU A 47 3.51 -16.66 -1.64
N MET A 48 3.32 -15.41 -2.07
CA MET A 48 4.02 -14.25 -1.48
C MET A 48 3.69 -14.09 0.01
N TRP A 49 2.45 -14.35 0.42
CA TRP A 49 2.05 -14.27 1.81
C TRP A 49 2.64 -15.40 2.65
N HIS A 50 2.66 -16.64 2.15
CA HIS A 50 3.31 -17.75 2.83
C HIS A 50 4.80 -17.49 3.00
N HIS A 51 5.48 -17.02 1.94
CA HIS A 51 6.89 -16.66 2.01
C HIS A 51 7.16 -15.57 3.06
N PHE A 52 6.28 -14.56 3.16
CA PHE A 52 6.34 -13.55 4.20
C PHE A 52 6.26 -14.17 5.61
N ILE A 53 5.35 -15.11 5.85
CA ILE A 53 5.26 -15.81 7.14
C ILE A 53 6.52 -16.65 7.41
N GLU A 54 6.98 -17.41 6.43
CA GLU A 54 8.15 -18.31 6.54
C GLU A 54 9.46 -17.57 6.81
N GLN A 55 9.59 -16.32 6.35
CA GLN A 55 10.76 -15.49 6.59
C GLN A 55 10.84 -14.92 8.03
N HIS A 56 9.87 -15.22 8.89
CA HIS A 56 9.91 -14.83 10.31
C HIS A 56 10.06 -16.08 11.18
N ASP A 57 11.19 -16.19 11.88
CA ASP A 57 11.46 -17.31 12.80
C ASP A 57 10.45 -17.39 13.96
N ALA A 58 9.87 -16.25 14.34
CA ALA A 58 8.84 -16.15 15.37
C ALA A 58 7.81 -15.08 15.01
N PRO A 59 6.57 -15.16 15.53
CA PRO A 59 5.56 -14.14 15.32
C PRO A 59 6.05 -12.75 15.77
N PRO A 60 6.07 -11.73 14.89
CA PRO A 60 6.47 -10.38 15.26
C PRO A 60 5.45 -9.77 16.23
N LYS A 61 5.90 -8.87 17.10
CA LYS A 61 5.00 -8.16 18.03
C LYS A 61 4.02 -7.26 17.28
N GLU A 62 4.48 -6.64 16.21
CA GLU A 62 3.73 -5.72 15.38
C GLU A 62 4.12 -5.86 13.91
N ILE A 63 3.16 -5.70 13.02
CA ILE A 63 3.38 -5.50 11.59
C ILE A 63 2.61 -4.26 11.12
N VAL A 64 3.19 -3.57 10.13
CA VAL A 64 2.58 -2.42 9.48
C VAL A 64 2.30 -2.80 8.03
N LEU A 65 1.03 -2.74 7.64
CA LEU A 65 0.57 -2.95 6.27
C LEU A 65 0.44 -1.59 5.59
N ASP A 66 1.41 -1.29 4.74
CA ASP A 66 1.54 -0.05 3.98
C ASP A 66 0.77 -0.13 2.68
N PHE A 67 -0.35 0.58 2.60
CA PHE A 67 -1.15 0.67 1.38
C PHE A 67 -0.75 1.92 0.62
N ASP A 68 -0.39 1.72 -0.64
CA ASP A 68 -0.01 2.82 -1.52
C ASP A 68 -0.53 2.59 -2.95
N GLY A 69 -0.84 3.70 -3.63
CA GLY A 69 -1.27 3.70 -5.02
C GLY A 69 -0.35 4.60 -5.82
N THR A 70 0.26 4.06 -6.88
CA THR A 70 1.10 4.82 -7.80
C THR A 70 0.57 4.65 -9.22
N ASP A 71 0.76 5.66 -10.05
CA ASP A 71 0.49 5.58 -11.47
C ASP A 71 1.49 4.64 -12.17
N VAL A 72 0.98 3.91 -13.15
CA VAL A 72 1.80 3.17 -14.10
C VAL A 72 1.41 3.65 -15.49
N PRO A 73 2.30 4.33 -16.22
CA PRO A 73 2.02 4.82 -17.56
C PRO A 73 1.54 3.71 -18.49
N VAL A 74 0.49 4.01 -19.26
CA VAL A 74 -0.03 3.13 -20.30
C VAL A 74 0.67 3.45 -21.61
N HIS A 75 1.04 2.41 -22.36
CA HIS A 75 1.63 2.53 -23.68
C HIS A 75 0.63 2.09 -24.76
N GLY A 76 0.39 2.93 -25.77
CA GLY A 76 -0.53 2.63 -26.87
C GLY A 76 -2.00 2.52 -26.43
N ASP A 77 -2.70 1.52 -26.97
CA ASP A 77 -4.14 1.30 -26.78
C ASP A 77 -4.45 0.14 -25.82
N GLN A 78 -3.67 0.01 -24.74
CA GLN A 78 -3.92 -1.05 -23.75
C GLN A 78 -5.35 -0.95 -23.16
N PRO A 79 -6.03 -2.09 -22.94
CA PRO A 79 -7.41 -2.10 -22.42
C PRO A 79 -7.54 -1.42 -21.05
N GLY A 80 -8.61 -0.66 -20.86
CA GLY A 80 -8.89 -0.02 -19.57
C GLY A 80 -7.97 1.18 -19.25
N LYS A 81 -7.33 1.77 -20.25
CA LYS A 81 -6.61 3.04 -20.12
C LYS A 81 -7.58 4.18 -19.78
N PHE A 82 -7.20 5.01 -18.81
CA PHE A 82 -7.91 6.25 -18.49
C PHE A 82 -6.90 7.36 -18.26
N PHE A 83 -7.26 8.58 -18.69
CA PHE A 83 -6.50 9.78 -18.37
C PHE A 83 -6.70 10.14 -16.89
N ASN A 84 -5.60 10.37 -16.18
CA ASN A 84 -5.63 10.84 -14.81
C ASN A 84 -5.10 12.28 -14.75
N ALA A 85 -5.95 13.22 -14.35
CA ALA A 85 -5.61 14.64 -14.32
C ALA A 85 -4.58 15.03 -13.26
N TYR A 86 -4.41 14.23 -12.19
CA TYR A 86 -3.39 14.49 -11.17
C TYR A 86 -1.99 14.15 -11.69
N TYR A 87 -1.86 13.05 -12.43
CA TYR A 87 -0.60 12.59 -13.02
C TYR A 87 -0.36 13.11 -14.45
N ASP A 88 -1.36 13.74 -15.05
CA ASP A 88 -1.35 14.34 -16.40
C ASP A 88 -0.99 13.36 -17.53
N HIS A 89 -1.40 12.10 -17.42
CA HIS A 89 -1.23 11.11 -18.49
C HIS A 89 -2.21 9.92 -18.38
N HIS A 90 -2.20 9.06 -19.38
CA HIS A 90 -2.95 7.80 -19.36
C HIS A 90 -2.19 6.76 -18.54
N CYS A 91 -2.79 6.27 -17.47
CA CYS A 91 -2.16 5.32 -16.56
C CYS A 91 -3.13 4.27 -16.04
N TYR A 92 -2.57 3.17 -15.54
CA TYR A 92 -3.19 2.36 -14.51
C TYR A 92 -2.86 2.93 -13.12
N PHE A 93 -3.61 2.50 -12.11
CA PHE A 93 -3.40 2.94 -10.73
C PHE A 93 -3.38 1.75 -9.76
N PRO A 94 -2.39 0.85 -9.87
CA PRO A 94 -2.27 -0.32 -9.01
C PRO A 94 -2.33 0.05 -7.51
N LEU A 95 -2.88 -0.87 -6.73
CA LEU A 95 -2.73 -0.86 -5.27
C LEU A 95 -1.59 -1.79 -4.91
N TYR A 96 -0.58 -1.22 -4.25
CA TYR A 96 0.47 -1.98 -3.59
C TYR A 96 0.21 -2.07 -2.09
N VAL A 97 0.50 -3.25 -1.52
CA VAL A 97 0.54 -3.43 -0.07
C VAL A 97 1.88 -4.02 0.32
N PHE A 98 2.61 -3.32 1.17
CA PHE A 98 3.90 -3.76 1.70
C PHE A 98 3.84 -4.01 3.20
N CYS A 99 4.74 -4.86 3.69
CA CYS A 99 5.11 -4.92 5.10
C CYS A 99 6.64 -4.83 5.17
N GLY A 100 7.17 -3.63 5.47
CA GLY A 100 8.60 -3.36 5.35
C GLY A 100 9.10 -3.61 3.93
N ARG A 101 10.01 -4.57 3.74
CA ARG A 101 10.56 -4.93 2.43
C ARG A 101 9.70 -5.92 1.62
N HIS A 102 8.67 -6.51 2.23
CA HIS A 102 7.90 -7.58 1.61
C HIS A 102 6.71 -7.00 0.85
N LEU A 103 6.66 -7.24 -0.46
CA LEU A 103 5.47 -6.97 -1.27
C LEU A 103 4.44 -8.06 -1.00
N LEU A 104 3.29 -7.69 -0.46
CA LEU A 104 2.19 -8.61 -0.18
C LEU A 104 1.11 -8.55 -1.25
N VAL A 105 0.84 -7.37 -1.82
CA VAL A 105 -0.19 -7.22 -2.85
C VAL A 105 0.29 -6.32 -3.97
N SER A 106 0.06 -6.76 -5.22
CA SER A 106 0.18 -5.96 -6.43
C SER A 106 -1.12 -6.11 -7.22
N TYR A 107 -2.07 -5.22 -6.97
CA TYR A 107 -3.41 -5.30 -7.54
C TYR A 107 -3.62 -4.19 -8.59
N LEU A 108 -3.59 -4.56 -9.87
CA LEU A 108 -3.80 -3.64 -10.97
C LEU A 108 -5.24 -3.09 -10.99
N ARG A 109 -5.37 -1.76 -11.14
CA ARG A 109 -6.66 -1.07 -11.24
C ARG A 109 -6.62 -0.04 -12.35
N THR A 110 -7.80 0.27 -12.89
CA THR A 110 -7.97 1.44 -13.75
C THR A 110 -7.84 2.73 -12.94
N SER A 111 -7.32 3.80 -13.54
CA SER A 111 -7.08 5.08 -12.86
C SER A 111 -8.32 5.98 -12.72
N ASN A 112 -9.47 5.60 -13.30
CA ASN A 112 -10.73 6.35 -13.20
C ASN A 112 -11.50 6.15 -11.87
N ARG A 113 -10.84 5.66 -10.84
CA ARG A 113 -11.47 5.26 -9.56
C ARG A 113 -10.60 5.74 -8.42
N SER A 114 -11.22 5.90 -7.26
CA SER A 114 -10.50 6.31 -6.05
C SER A 114 -9.44 5.31 -5.60
N ASP A 115 -8.37 5.85 -5.04
CA ASP A 115 -7.21 5.17 -4.46
C ASP A 115 -7.58 4.14 -3.39
N SER A 116 -8.68 4.34 -2.67
CA SER A 116 -9.15 3.40 -1.65
C SER A 116 -9.97 2.23 -2.21
N ARG A 117 -10.14 2.13 -3.55
CA ARG A 117 -11.00 1.10 -4.16
C ARG A 117 -10.43 -0.28 -3.85
N HIS A 118 -11.29 -1.13 -3.28
CA HIS A 118 -10.99 -2.50 -2.85
C HIS A 118 -9.97 -2.63 -1.70
N SER A 119 -9.38 -1.53 -1.20
CA SER A 119 -8.42 -1.56 -0.10
C SER A 119 -8.97 -2.23 1.16
N TRP A 120 -10.25 -1.99 1.48
CA TRP A 120 -10.91 -2.66 2.59
C TRP A 120 -10.95 -4.19 2.45
N ALA A 121 -11.32 -4.69 1.27
CA ALA A 121 -11.42 -6.13 1.03
C ALA A 121 -10.04 -6.78 1.08
N ILE A 122 -9.03 -6.11 0.52
CA ILE A 122 -7.64 -6.58 0.55
C ILE A 122 -7.09 -6.58 1.97
N LEU A 123 -7.31 -5.51 2.75
CA LEU A 123 -6.92 -5.47 4.16
C LEU A 123 -7.56 -6.60 4.95
N ALA A 124 -8.86 -6.84 4.74
CA ALA A 124 -9.57 -7.93 5.42
C ALA A 124 -9.02 -9.31 5.06
N LEU A 125 -8.66 -9.53 3.79
CA LEU A 125 -8.03 -10.78 3.34
C LEU A 125 -6.67 -11.00 3.98
N LEU A 126 -5.79 -10.00 3.95
CA LEU A 126 -4.46 -10.07 4.56
C LEU A 126 -4.54 -10.29 6.07
N VAL A 127 -5.36 -9.51 6.78
CA VAL A 127 -5.55 -9.65 8.22
C VAL A 127 -6.07 -11.04 8.57
N LYS A 128 -7.04 -11.57 7.80
CA LYS A 128 -7.56 -12.91 8.01
C LYS A 128 -6.47 -13.97 7.82
N PHE A 129 -5.69 -13.88 6.76
CA PHE A 129 -4.59 -14.81 6.48
C PHE A 129 -3.53 -14.76 7.58
N ILE A 130 -3.01 -13.58 7.90
CA ILE A 130 -1.93 -13.40 8.88
C ILE A 130 -2.34 -13.94 10.25
N ARG A 131 -3.59 -13.71 10.67
CA ARG A 131 -4.09 -14.20 11.97
C ARG A 131 -4.24 -15.71 12.08
N GLN A 132 -4.22 -16.45 10.97
CA GLN A 132 -4.15 -17.92 11.01
C GLN A 132 -2.81 -18.40 11.57
N TYR A 133 -1.75 -17.61 11.39
CA TYR A 133 -0.40 -17.91 11.87
C TYR A 133 -0.07 -17.13 13.14
N TRP A 134 -0.45 -15.85 13.19
CA TRP A 134 -0.06 -14.91 14.23
C TRP A 134 -1.27 -14.24 14.88
N THR A 135 -1.94 -14.98 15.76
CA THR A 135 -3.20 -14.55 16.38
C THR A 135 -3.07 -13.27 17.22
N ASN A 136 -1.94 -13.10 17.90
CA ASN A 136 -1.72 -12.00 18.87
C ASN A 136 -0.84 -10.86 18.31
N THR A 137 -0.35 -10.98 17.08
CA THR A 137 0.45 -9.92 16.46
C THR A 137 -0.41 -8.68 16.23
N ARG A 138 0.08 -7.53 16.68
CA ARG A 138 -0.55 -6.25 16.44
C ARG A 138 -0.44 -5.92 14.95
N ILE A 139 -1.55 -5.58 14.31
CA ILE A 139 -1.58 -5.19 12.89
C ILE A 139 -1.95 -3.73 12.79
N VAL A 140 -1.11 -2.96 12.11
CA VAL A 140 -1.33 -1.53 11.85
C VAL A 140 -1.55 -1.33 10.36
N PHE A 141 -2.69 -0.77 9.97
CA PHE A 141 -2.96 -0.31 8.62
C PHE A 141 -2.41 1.11 8.43
N ARG A 142 -1.50 1.32 7.48
CA ARG A 142 -0.97 2.64 7.15
C ARG A 142 -1.27 3.00 5.70
N GLY A 143 -1.61 4.27 5.47
CA GLY A 143 -1.86 4.81 4.13
C GLY A 143 -1.95 6.32 4.14
N ASP A 144 -1.88 6.93 2.97
CA ASP A 144 -2.06 8.38 2.82
C ASP A 144 -3.54 8.80 2.92
N SER A 145 -3.82 10.07 2.60
CA SER A 145 -5.18 10.59 2.64
C SER A 145 -6.13 10.05 1.55
N GLY A 146 -5.60 9.49 0.46
CA GLY A 146 -6.38 8.79 -0.56
C GLY A 146 -7.02 7.50 -0.04
N PHE A 147 -6.44 6.90 1.00
CA PHE A 147 -6.97 5.72 1.67
C PHE A 147 -7.93 6.03 2.82
N TYR A 148 -8.12 7.30 3.17
CA TYR A 148 -9.08 7.68 4.19
C TYR A 148 -10.52 7.35 3.73
N ARG A 149 -11.12 6.35 4.38
CA ARG A 149 -12.54 6.01 4.23
C ARG A 149 -13.15 5.67 5.59
N PRO A 150 -14.24 6.34 6.02
CA PRO A 150 -14.89 6.04 7.30
C PRO A 150 -15.24 4.55 7.47
N ARG A 151 -15.73 3.90 6.41
CA ARG A 151 -16.04 2.45 6.43
C ARG A 151 -14.81 1.57 6.65
N LEU A 152 -13.66 1.95 6.12
CA LEU A 152 -12.40 1.23 6.30
C LEU A 152 -11.92 1.35 7.75
N LEU A 153 -11.89 2.57 8.29
CA LEU A 153 -11.49 2.81 9.69
C LEU A 153 -12.44 2.11 10.67
N SER A 154 -13.76 2.20 10.45
CA SER A 154 -14.74 1.48 11.27
C SER A 154 -14.65 -0.05 11.15
N TRP A 155 -14.08 -0.58 10.08
CA TRP A 155 -13.76 -2.00 10.03
C TRP A 155 -12.51 -2.31 10.86
N CYS A 156 -11.47 -1.46 10.79
CA CYS A 156 -10.27 -1.60 11.60
C CYS A 156 -10.61 -1.62 13.09
N ASP A 157 -11.43 -0.65 13.54
CA ASP A 157 -11.93 -0.56 14.93
C ASP A 157 -12.59 -1.88 15.40
N ARG A 158 -13.44 -2.48 14.54
CA ARG A 158 -14.18 -3.72 14.87
C ARG A 158 -13.33 -4.98 14.83
N ASN A 159 -12.19 -4.93 14.16
CA ASN A 159 -11.34 -6.09 13.94
C ASN A 159 -10.02 -6.00 14.71
N ASN A 160 -9.86 -5.08 15.66
CA ASN A 160 -8.62 -4.89 16.41
C ASN A 160 -7.41 -4.70 15.47
N VAL A 161 -7.57 -3.83 14.48
CA VAL A 161 -6.52 -3.39 13.57
C VAL A 161 -6.31 -1.91 13.86
N ASP A 162 -5.10 -1.56 14.28
CA ASP A 162 -4.73 -0.16 14.47
C ASP A 162 -4.51 0.50 13.11
N TYR A 163 -4.47 1.83 13.06
CA TYR A 163 -4.24 2.51 11.80
C TYR A 163 -3.55 3.86 11.96
N LEU A 164 -2.74 4.22 10.96
CA LEU A 164 -2.13 5.54 10.77
C LEU A 164 -2.45 5.99 9.34
N VAL A 165 -3.49 6.80 9.18
CA VAL A 165 -3.99 7.19 7.86
C VAL A 165 -3.94 8.69 7.71
N GLY A 166 -3.40 9.16 6.58
CA GLY A 166 -3.41 10.58 6.24
C GLY A 166 -4.83 11.14 6.24
N LEU A 167 -4.99 12.38 6.68
CA LEU A 167 -6.28 13.07 6.65
C LEU A 167 -6.13 14.33 5.80
N SER A 168 -6.96 14.47 4.77
CA SER A 168 -6.91 15.64 3.90
C SER A 168 -7.22 16.91 4.69
N LYS A 169 -6.49 17.98 4.39
CA LYS A 169 -6.67 19.29 5.03
C LYS A 169 -8.11 19.77 4.86
N ASN A 170 -8.69 20.31 5.93
CA ASN A 170 -9.96 21.01 5.87
C ASN A 170 -9.96 22.18 6.86
N SER A 171 -10.88 23.12 6.68
CA SER A 171 -10.94 24.36 7.46
C SER A 171 -11.08 24.15 8.97
N ARG A 172 -11.64 23.01 9.42
CA ARG A 172 -11.72 22.69 10.85
C ARG A 172 -10.38 22.21 11.38
N LEU A 173 -9.74 21.26 10.69
CA LEU A 173 -8.41 20.78 11.09
C LEU A 173 -7.37 21.90 11.09
N LEU A 174 -7.45 22.80 10.10
CA LEU A 174 -6.56 23.96 10.04
C LEU A 174 -6.75 24.91 11.24
N LYS A 175 -7.98 25.07 11.74
CA LYS A 175 -8.24 25.85 12.95
C LYS A 175 -7.65 25.20 14.21
N GLU A 176 -7.73 23.87 14.32
CA GLU A 176 -7.16 23.14 15.47
C GLU A 176 -5.63 23.29 15.57
N VAL A 177 -4.96 23.46 14.42
CA VAL A 177 -3.50 23.58 14.35
C VAL A 177 -3.02 25.03 14.23
N ASP A 178 -3.91 26.02 14.23
CA ASP A 178 -3.56 27.43 14.01
C ASP A 178 -2.67 27.97 15.14
N VAL A 179 -3.09 27.77 16.39
CA VAL A 179 -2.30 28.17 17.58
C VAL A 179 -0.97 27.41 17.66
N PRO A 180 -0.92 26.07 17.56
CA PRO A 180 0.34 25.33 17.46
C PRO A 180 1.26 25.84 16.34
N SER A 181 0.72 26.12 15.16
CA SER A 181 1.50 26.61 14.02
C SER A 181 2.07 28.01 14.27
N MET A 182 1.31 28.89 14.94
CA MET A 182 1.81 30.21 15.35
C MET A 182 2.98 30.10 16.34
N LEU A 183 2.92 29.16 17.30
CA LEU A 183 4.01 28.93 18.25
C LEU A 183 5.28 28.43 17.55
N VAL A 184 5.15 27.47 16.63
CA VAL A 184 6.28 26.98 15.82
C VAL A 184 6.88 28.11 14.98
N ARG A 185 6.04 28.97 14.38
CA ARG A 185 6.49 30.11 13.58
C ARG A 185 7.23 31.14 14.42
N LYS A 186 6.74 31.44 15.63
CA LYS A 186 7.40 32.35 16.57
C LYS A 186 8.78 31.81 16.97
N ALA A 187 8.85 30.54 17.36
CA ALA A 187 10.12 29.90 17.71
C ALA A 187 11.12 29.90 16.55
N HIS A 188 10.67 29.60 15.33
CA HIS A 188 11.51 29.70 14.13
C HIS A 188 12.06 31.12 13.92
N ASN A 189 11.23 32.15 14.08
CA ASN A 189 11.66 33.54 13.92
C ASN A 189 12.65 34.00 15.00
N GLU A 190 12.54 33.46 16.21
CA GLU A 190 13.47 33.77 17.31
C GLU A 190 14.80 33.02 17.19
N LEU A 191 14.78 31.78 16.72
CA LEU A 191 15.97 30.92 16.63
C LEU A 191 16.73 31.05 15.29
N GLY A 192 16.04 31.43 14.21
CA GLY A 192 16.63 31.46 12.86
C GLY A 192 16.89 30.08 12.25
N GLU A 193 16.41 29.00 12.88
CA GLU A 193 16.63 27.61 12.47
C GLU A 193 15.30 26.88 12.22
N LYS A 194 15.37 25.73 11.54
CA LYS A 194 14.20 24.88 11.26
C LYS A 194 13.64 24.29 12.55
N VAL A 195 12.44 24.75 12.95
CA VAL A 195 11.69 24.23 14.10
C VAL A 195 10.51 23.38 13.63
N SER A 196 10.30 22.24 14.29
CA SER A 196 9.09 21.41 14.14
C SER A 196 8.55 21.00 15.49
N ALA A 197 7.22 20.98 15.63
CA ALA A 197 6.54 20.46 16.81
C ALA A 197 5.46 19.47 16.38
N THR A 198 5.13 18.53 17.27
CA THR A 198 4.03 17.59 17.07
C THR A 198 2.88 17.95 17.99
N TYR A 199 1.70 18.12 17.43
CA TYR A 199 0.48 18.44 18.15
C TYR A 199 -0.54 17.33 17.97
N ARG A 200 -1.14 16.88 19.07
CA ARG A 200 -2.22 15.89 19.02
C ARG A 200 -3.52 16.48 19.55
N PHE A 201 -4.61 16.19 18.86
CA PHE A 201 -5.95 16.61 19.28
C PHE A 201 -6.99 15.56 18.89
N GLN A 202 -8.14 15.59 19.57
CA GLN A 202 -9.28 14.76 19.21
C GLN A 202 -10.09 15.45 18.13
N TYR A 203 -10.41 14.73 17.07
CA TYR A 203 -11.25 15.21 15.99
C TYR A 203 -12.36 14.22 15.70
N GLN A 204 -13.56 14.73 15.44
CA GLN A 204 -14.70 13.93 15.01
C GLN A 204 -15.39 14.59 13.83
N ALA A 205 -15.29 13.98 12.65
CA ALA A 205 -16.14 14.35 11.54
C ALA A 205 -17.60 13.98 11.88
N ARG A 206 -18.57 14.74 11.37
CA ARG A 206 -20.01 14.52 11.63
C ARG A 206 -20.48 13.09 11.28
N THR A 207 -19.82 12.44 10.33
CA THR A 207 -20.14 11.08 9.87
C THR A 207 -19.48 9.99 10.70
N TRP A 208 -18.63 10.32 11.68
CA TRP A 208 -17.93 9.35 12.51
C TRP A 208 -18.72 9.01 13.76
N LYS A 209 -18.74 7.72 14.10
CA LYS A 209 -19.36 7.23 15.35
C LYS A 209 -18.60 7.65 16.60
N HIS A 210 -17.28 7.75 16.50
CA HIS A 210 -16.39 8.05 17.63
C HIS A 210 -15.33 9.08 17.20
N PRO A 211 -14.86 9.92 18.14
CA PRO A 211 -13.72 10.79 17.89
C PRO A 211 -12.44 9.96 17.67
N ARG A 212 -11.48 10.51 16.92
CA ARG A 212 -10.18 9.89 16.65
C ARG A 212 -9.07 10.88 16.96
N TRP A 213 -7.92 10.37 17.38
CA TRP A 213 -6.70 11.16 17.49
C TRP A 213 -6.23 11.59 16.11
N VAL A 214 -5.92 12.87 15.98
CA VAL A 214 -5.20 13.46 14.85
C VAL A 214 -3.87 13.97 15.38
N ILE A 215 -2.81 13.69 14.63
CA ILE A 215 -1.45 14.16 14.91
C ILE A 215 -1.07 15.09 13.75
N ALA A 216 -0.63 16.30 14.08
CA ALA A 216 -0.25 17.36 13.15
C ALA A 216 1.13 17.93 13.47
#